data_AF-A0A0G0V8Q4-F1
#
_entry.id   AF-A0A0G0V8Q4-F1
#
_cell.length_a   1.000
_cell.length_b   1.000
_cell.length_c   1.000
_cell.angle_alpha   90.00
_cell.angle_beta   90.00
_cell.angle_gamma   90.00
#
_symmetry.space_group_name_H-M   'P 1'
#
loop_
_entity.id
_entity.type
_entity.pdbx_description
1 polymer ?
#
loop_
_entity_poly.entity_id
_entity_poly.type
_entity_poly.pdbx_seq_one_letter_code
_entity_poly.pdbx_strand_id
1 'polypeptide(L)'
;TKIEQLPIGLMEVKGGLNISQNYSLKLNGYPKRVGGYFECNYSNLSSLQRMPEKVGGGISLEYNKISSLDGLPDKVTGDLSLFNNQLENLDGISREIFGGLILIDNNQLTSLEALGGIKIGDDLPQQKFLQE
;
A
#
# COMPACT_ATOMS: atom_id res chain seq x y z
N THR A 1 -14.93 14.29 -0.95
CA THR A 1 -15.45 14.33 -2.32
C THR A 1 -15.17 12.99 -2.96
N LYS A 2 -16.17 12.34 -3.58
CA LYS A 2 -15.98 11.04 -4.24
C LYS A 2 -15.05 11.22 -5.44
N ILE A 3 -13.87 10.60 -5.41
CA ILE A 3 -12.96 10.59 -6.55
C ILE A 3 -13.39 9.39 -7.39
N GLU A 4 -13.93 9.64 -8.58
CA GLU A 4 -14.38 8.54 -9.46
C GLU A 4 -13.26 8.03 -10.36
N GLN A 5 -12.33 8.92 -10.72
CA GLN A 5 -11.11 8.62 -11.48
C GLN A 5 -10.00 9.62 -11.11
N LEU A 6 -8.75 9.16 -11.13
CA LEU A 6 -7.60 10.05 -11.08
C LEU A 6 -7.35 10.67 -12.45
N PRO A 7 -6.76 11.89 -12.53
CA PRO A 7 -6.38 12.50 -13.80
C PRO A 7 -5.48 11.55 -14.62
N ILE A 8 -5.78 11.42 -15.91
CA ILE A 8 -4.95 10.63 -16.83
C ILE A 8 -3.55 11.24 -16.87
N GLY A 9 -2.53 10.40 -16.72
CA GLY A 9 -1.13 10.84 -16.70
C GLY A 9 -0.72 11.56 -15.41
N LEU A 10 -1.50 11.46 -14.33
CA LEU A 10 -1.05 11.88 -13.01
C LEU A 10 0.16 11.03 -12.61
N MET A 11 1.36 11.61 -12.69
CA MET A 11 2.61 10.90 -12.40
C MET A 11 2.98 10.96 -10.92
N GLU A 12 2.67 12.07 -10.26
CA GLU A 12 3.13 12.36 -8.90
C GLU A 12 2.11 13.16 -8.09
N VAL A 13 2.00 12.82 -6.80
CA VAL A 13 1.30 13.60 -5.77
C VAL A 13 2.34 14.00 -4.73
N LYS A 14 2.62 15.30 -4.55
CA LYS A 14 3.64 15.77 -3.60
C LYS A 14 3.28 15.52 -2.13
N GLY A 15 1.99 15.52 -1.80
CA GLY A 15 1.47 15.25 -0.46
C GLY A 15 0.96 13.83 -0.30
N GLY A 16 0.07 13.61 0.67
CA GLY A 16 -0.68 12.36 0.80
C GLY A 16 -1.75 12.23 -0.29
N LEU A 17 -2.07 10.98 -0.65
CA LEU A 17 -3.16 10.62 -1.55
C LEU A 17 -4.16 9.75 -0.78
N ASN A 18 -5.34 10.31 -0.50
CA ASN A 18 -6.45 9.58 0.10
C ASN A 18 -7.55 9.36 -0.94
N ILE A 19 -7.75 8.11 -1.32
CA ILE A 19 -8.81 7.63 -2.21
C ILE A 19 -9.72 6.60 -1.51
N SER A 20 -9.76 6.65 -0.18
CA SER A 20 -10.61 5.77 0.64
C SER A 20 -12.11 6.00 0.37
N GLN A 21 -12.92 4.99 0.68
CA GLN A 21 -14.38 5.00 0.54
C GLN A 21 -14.88 5.23 -0.89
N ASN A 22 -14.11 4.80 -1.90
CA ASN A 22 -14.50 4.94 -3.30
C ASN A 22 -14.79 3.57 -3.95
N TYR A 23 -15.93 2.95 -3.60
CA TYR A 23 -16.38 1.65 -4.13
C TYR A 23 -16.58 1.60 -5.65
N SER A 24 -16.74 2.76 -6.30
CA SER A 24 -16.91 2.89 -7.75
C SER A 24 -15.62 3.32 -8.46
N LEU A 25 -14.50 3.48 -7.73
CA LEU A 25 -13.26 4.00 -8.29
C LEU A 25 -12.75 3.03 -9.36
N LYS A 26 -12.76 3.50 -10.60
CA LYS A 26 -12.05 2.84 -11.69
C LYS A 26 -10.69 3.48 -11.78
N LEU A 27 -9.68 2.80 -11.24
CA LEU A 27 -8.30 3.24 -11.35
C LEU A 27 -7.82 2.99 -12.79
N ASN A 28 -7.63 4.07 -13.54
CA ASN A 28 -6.95 4.02 -14.83
C ASN A 28 -5.41 3.91 -14.67
N GLY A 29 -4.96 3.48 -13.48
CA GLY A 29 -3.60 3.57 -12.97
C GLY A 29 -3.53 4.42 -11.70
N TYR A 30 -2.49 4.19 -10.90
CA TYR A 30 -2.11 5.06 -9.78
C TYR A 30 -1.00 6.03 -10.22
N PRO A 31 -0.77 7.15 -9.50
CA PRO A 31 0.46 7.91 -9.69
C PRO A 31 1.66 7.02 -9.38
N LYS A 32 2.76 7.24 -10.10
CA LYS A 32 4.02 6.53 -9.85
C LYS A 32 4.60 6.88 -8.48
N ARG A 33 4.42 8.13 -8.01
CA ARG A 33 4.97 8.62 -6.75
C ARG A 33 3.91 9.33 -5.90
N VAL A 34 3.90 9.03 -4.61
CA VAL A 34 3.15 9.76 -3.58
C VAL A 34 4.14 10.21 -2.50
N GLY A 35 4.25 11.52 -2.25
CA GLY A 35 5.23 12.07 -1.32
C GLY A 35 4.87 11.86 0.15
N GLY A 36 3.58 11.71 0.47
CA GLY A 36 3.07 11.42 1.81
C GLY A 36 2.49 10.02 1.95
N TYR A 37 1.47 9.88 2.80
CA TYR A 37 0.71 8.64 2.98
C TYR A 37 -0.15 8.32 1.75
N PHE A 38 -0.32 7.03 1.48
CA PHE A 38 -1.28 6.52 0.50
C PHE A 38 -2.38 5.73 1.21
N GLU A 39 -3.63 6.19 1.09
CA GLU A 39 -4.79 5.58 1.77
C GLU A 39 -5.86 5.18 0.74
N CYS A 40 -6.20 3.90 0.71
CA CYS A 40 -7.26 3.34 -0.13
C CYS A 40 -8.15 2.39 0.70
N ASN A 41 -8.66 2.88 1.82
CA ASN A 41 -9.46 2.07 2.75
C ASN A 41 -10.89 1.93 2.24
N TYR A 42 -11.59 0.85 2.59
CA TYR A 42 -13.01 0.66 2.30
C TYR A 42 -13.39 0.89 0.82
N SER A 43 -12.60 0.39 -0.12
CA SER A 43 -12.77 0.71 -1.56
C SER A 43 -13.03 -0.51 -2.43
N ASN A 44 -13.34 -1.67 -1.83
CA ASN A 44 -13.59 -2.93 -2.54
C ASN A 44 -12.42 -3.33 -3.47
N LEU A 45 -11.20 -2.93 -3.11
CA LEU A 45 -9.99 -3.24 -3.87
C LEU A 45 -9.66 -4.73 -3.74
N SER A 46 -9.41 -5.40 -4.86
CA SER A 46 -9.03 -6.83 -4.87
C SER A 46 -7.69 -7.09 -5.54
N SER A 47 -7.10 -6.09 -6.20
CA SER A 47 -5.83 -6.20 -6.90
C SER A 47 -4.97 -4.97 -6.61
N LEU A 48 -3.67 -5.20 -6.40
CA LEU A 48 -2.68 -4.15 -6.15
C LEU A 48 -1.87 -3.81 -7.40
N GLN A 49 -2.28 -4.30 -8.57
CA GLN A 49 -1.59 -4.01 -9.81
C GLN A 49 -1.50 -2.51 -10.07
N ARG A 50 -0.29 -2.07 -10.42
CA ARG A 50 0.05 -0.68 -10.75
C ARG A 50 -0.06 0.30 -9.58
N MET A 51 -0.11 -0.16 -8.33
CA MET A 51 0.05 0.68 -7.14
C MET A 51 1.27 1.62 -7.28
N PRO A 52 1.31 2.74 -6.54
CA PRO A 52 2.45 3.65 -6.60
C PRO A 52 3.77 2.92 -6.36
N GLU A 53 4.74 3.15 -7.25
CA GLU A 53 6.09 2.57 -7.15
C GLU A 53 6.84 3.10 -5.92
N LYS A 54 6.53 4.33 -5.50
CA LYS A 54 7.12 4.97 -4.31
C LYS A 54 6.06 5.72 -3.50
N VAL A 55 6.05 5.46 -2.18
CA VAL A 55 5.24 6.17 -1.20
C VAL A 55 6.18 6.70 -0.10
N GLY A 56 6.21 8.00 0.11
CA GLY A 56 7.10 8.65 1.09
C GLY A 56 6.65 8.47 2.54
N GLY A 57 5.37 8.15 2.76
CA GLY A 57 4.81 7.76 4.06
C GLY A 57 4.41 6.29 4.13
N GLY A 58 3.40 5.99 4.95
CA GLY A 58 2.78 4.67 5.05
C GLY A 58 1.74 4.40 3.97
N ILE A 59 1.38 3.13 3.84
CA ILE A 59 0.35 2.60 2.93
C ILE A 59 -0.76 1.97 3.78
N SER A 60 -1.99 2.46 3.61
CA SER A 60 -3.19 1.92 4.28
C SER A 60 -4.16 1.39 3.22
N LEU A 61 -4.43 0.09 3.27
CA LEU A 61 -5.26 -0.68 2.34
C LEU A 61 -6.33 -1.48 3.10
N GLU A 62 -6.83 -0.91 4.19
CA GLU A 62 -7.69 -1.59 5.15
C GLU A 62 -9.11 -1.80 4.63
N TYR A 63 -9.76 -2.86 5.13
CA TYR A 63 -11.15 -3.17 4.84
C TYR A 63 -11.43 -3.27 3.32
N ASN A 64 -10.61 -4.07 2.65
CA ASN A 64 -10.73 -4.36 1.23
C ASN A 64 -10.96 -5.86 1.00
N LYS A 65 -10.78 -6.31 -0.24
CA LYS A 65 -10.93 -7.72 -0.65
C LYS A 65 -9.64 -8.24 -1.28
N ILE A 66 -8.50 -7.78 -0.77
CA ILE A 66 -7.18 -8.14 -1.30
C ILE A 66 -6.89 -9.57 -0.86
N SER A 67 -6.52 -10.43 -1.82
CA SER A 67 -6.10 -11.81 -1.58
C SER A 67 -4.69 -12.13 -2.09
N SER A 68 -4.07 -11.22 -2.84
CA SER A 68 -2.66 -11.28 -3.27
C SER A 68 -2.01 -9.91 -3.08
N LEU A 69 -0.74 -9.92 -2.68
CA LEU A 69 0.04 -8.70 -2.47
C LEU A 69 0.86 -8.31 -3.72
N ASP A 70 0.72 -9.04 -4.83
CA ASP A 70 1.38 -8.74 -6.10
C ASP A 70 1.04 -7.33 -6.58
N GLY A 71 2.07 -6.49 -6.63
CA GLY A 71 1.96 -5.09 -7.03
C GLY A 71 2.21 -4.10 -5.90
N LEU A 72 2.37 -4.55 -4.65
CA LEU A 72 2.94 -3.69 -3.60
C LEU A 72 4.33 -3.17 -4.04
N PRO A 73 4.71 -1.96 -3.61
CA PRO A 73 6.07 -1.49 -3.82
C PRO A 73 7.07 -2.37 -3.05
N ASP A 74 8.27 -2.52 -3.59
CA ASP A 74 9.35 -3.30 -2.96
C ASP A 74 9.73 -2.76 -1.56
N LYS A 75 9.54 -1.46 -1.34
CA LYS A 75 9.88 -0.75 -0.09
C LYS A 75 8.73 0.13 0.38
N VAL A 76 8.40 0.06 1.67
CA VAL A 76 7.43 0.93 2.33
C VAL A 76 8.14 1.75 3.39
N THR A 77 8.11 3.07 3.23
CA THR A 77 8.84 4.03 4.06
C THR A 77 8.22 4.21 5.45
N GLY A 78 6.91 4.00 5.57
CA GLY A 78 6.18 4.00 6.84
C GLY A 78 5.51 2.66 7.12
N ASP A 79 4.36 2.72 7.79
CA ASP A 79 3.56 1.52 8.09
C ASP A 79 2.94 0.94 6.82
N LEU A 80 2.80 -0.39 6.77
CA LEU A 80 1.95 -1.09 5.82
C LEU A 80 0.76 -1.69 6.58
N SER A 81 -0.43 -1.14 6.35
CA SER A 81 -1.67 -1.65 6.92
C SER A 81 -2.51 -2.39 5.89
N LEU A 82 -2.70 -3.68 6.12
CA LEU A 82 -3.50 -4.62 5.33
C LEU A 82 -4.64 -5.21 6.18
N PHE A 83 -5.00 -4.51 7.26
CA PHE A 83 -6.04 -4.90 8.20
C PHE A 83 -7.36 -5.25 7.50
N ASN A 84 -7.97 -6.35 7.92
CA ASN A 84 -9.28 -6.83 7.44
C ASN A 84 -9.34 -6.95 5.90
N ASN A 85 -8.59 -7.91 5.37
CA ASN A 85 -8.58 -8.31 3.97
C ASN A 85 -8.85 -9.83 3.84
N GLN A 86 -8.61 -10.40 2.66
CA GLN A 86 -8.86 -11.80 2.34
C GLN A 86 -7.55 -12.55 2.05
N LEU A 87 -6.48 -12.18 2.77
CA LEU A 87 -5.16 -12.77 2.59
C LEU A 87 -5.15 -14.21 3.11
N GLU A 88 -4.72 -15.15 2.27
CA GLU A 88 -4.46 -16.55 2.66
C GLU A 88 -2.99 -16.81 2.98
N ASN A 89 -2.10 -16.03 2.34
CA ASN A 89 -0.65 -15.99 2.54
C ASN A 89 -0.15 -14.53 2.34
N LEU A 90 1.16 -14.32 2.43
CA LEU A 90 1.81 -13.01 2.24
C LEU A 90 2.75 -12.99 1.03
N ASP A 91 2.52 -13.86 0.05
CA ASP A 91 3.32 -13.86 -1.17
C ASP A 91 3.15 -12.52 -1.89
N GLY A 92 4.27 -11.96 -2.35
CA GLY A 92 4.32 -10.63 -2.96
C GLY A 92 4.40 -9.45 -1.96
N ILE A 93 4.54 -9.71 -0.65
CA ILE A 93 4.73 -8.64 0.32
C ILE A 93 6.03 -7.84 0.07
N SER A 94 6.01 -6.55 0.41
CA SER A 94 7.18 -5.66 0.33
C SER A 94 8.40 -6.25 1.05
N ARG A 95 9.58 -6.12 0.43
CA ARG A 95 10.85 -6.65 0.96
C ARG A 95 11.38 -5.88 2.17
N GLU A 96 11.08 -4.59 2.25
CA GLU A 96 11.46 -3.72 3.36
C GLU A 96 10.28 -2.83 3.76
N ILE A 97 9.93 -2.85 5.05
CA ILE A 97 8.87 -2.04 5.67
C ILE A 97 9.52 -1.33 6.87
N PHE A 98 9.76 -0.03 6.77
CA PHE A 98 10.46 0.69 7.84
C PHE A 98 9.55 1.02 9.03
N GLY A 99 8.24 1.09 8.80
CA GLY A 99 7.27 1.18 9.88
C GLY A 99 6.82 -0.20 10.39
N GLY A 100 5.60 -0.24 10.93
CA GLY A 100 4.92 -1.45 11.33
C GLY A 100 4.20 -2.16 10.18
N LEU A 101 3.97 -3.45 10.36
CA LEU A 101 3.13 -4.27 9.50
C LEU A 101 1.85 -4.67 10.26
N ILE A 102 0.68 -4.28 9.74
CA ILE A 102 -0.62 -4.52 10.37
C ILE A 102 -1.43 -5.50 9.52
N LEU A 103 -1.60 -6.72 10.02
CA LEU A 103 -2.28 -7.84 9.33
C LEU A 103 -3.52 -8.36 10.06
N ILE A 104 -3.96 -7.68 11.12
CA ILE A 104 -5.05 -8.14 12.00
C ILE A 104 -6.34 -8.38 11.16
N ASP A 105 -7.20 -9.27 11.63
CA ASP A 105 -8.49 -9.63 11.01
C ASP A 105 -8.41 -10.19 9.58
N ASN A 106 -7.25 -10.71 9.16
CA ASN A 106 -7.14 -11.57 7.98
C ASN A 106 -7.41 -13.04 8.38
N ASN A 107 -8.68 -13.39 8.58
CA ASN A 107 -9.08 -14.69 9.14
C ASN A 107 -8.72 -15.92 8.28
N GLN A 108 -8.31 -15.71 7.03
CA GLN A 108 -7.88 -16.78 6.12
C GLN A 108 -6.36 -16.98 6.12
N LEU A 109 -5.61 -16.08 6.77
CA LEU A 109 -4.14 -16.12 6.81
C LEU A 109 -3.69 -17.21 7.79
N THR A 110 -3.08 -18.26 7.26
CA THR A 110 -2.68 -19.43 8.05
C THR A 110 -1.18 -19.50 8.35
N SER A 111 -0.38 -18.70 7.65
CA SER A 111 1.09 -18.72 7.75
C SER A 111 1.69 -17.33 7.58
N LEU A 112 2.81 -17.10 8.25
CA LEU A 112 3.67 -15.91 8.10
C LEU A 112 5.03 -16.25 7.47
N GLU A 113 5.20 -17.44 6.89
CA GLU A 113 6.47 -17.91 6.33
C GLU A 113 7.07 -16.96 5.29
N ALA A 114 6.22 -16.31 4.49
CA ALA A 114 6.65 -15.30 3.52
C ALA A 114 7.29 -14.04 4.15
N LEU A 115 7.17 -13.85 5.48
CA LEU A 115 7.93 -12.82 6.21
C LEU A 115 9.39 -13.24 6.47
N GLY A 116 9.77 -14.48 6.20
CA GLY A 116 11.14 -14.95 6.32
C GLY A 116 12.11 -14.13 5.47
N GLY A 117 12.95 -13.32 6.11
CA GLY A 117 13.93 -12.47 5.42
C GLY A 117 13.41 -11.09 5.01
N ILE A 118 12.17 -10.74 5.36
CA ILE A 118 11.63 -9.39 5.21
C ILE A 118 12.12 -8.52 6.36
N LYS A 119 12.52 -7.27 6.05
CA LYS A 119 12.91 -6.29 7.07
C LYS A 119 11.70 -5.48 7.51
N ILE A 120 11.40 -5.47 8.80
CA ILE A 120 10.25 -4.76 9.37
C ILE A 120 10.70 -3.96 10.59
N GLY A 121 10.34 -2.68 10.66
CA GLY A 121 10.62 -1.80 11.80
C GLY A 121 12.08 -1.34 11.91
N ASP A 122 12.85 -1.47 10.83
CA ASP A 122 14.20 -0.89 10.77
C ASP A 122 14.10 0.65 10.77
N ASP A 123 15.07 1.32 11.40
CA ASP A 123 15.22 2.77 11.27
C ASP A 123 15.37 3.12 9.78
N LEU A 124 14.58 4.11 9.32
CA LEU A 124 14.78 4.69 8.00
C LEU A 124 16.26 5.10 7.91
N PRO A 125 17.08 4.58 6.98
CA PRO A 125 18.43 5.09 6.83
C PRO A 125 18.28 6.59 6.63
N GLN A 126 18.96 7.38 7.49
CA GLN A 126 18.92 8.84 7.47
C GLN A 126 19.55 9.38 6.18
N GLN A 127 18.95 9.12 5.02
CA GLN A 127 19.42 9.54 3.71
C GLN A 127 18.23 9.77 2.78
N LYS A 128 17.93 11.07 2.62
CA LYS A 128 17.37 11.69 1.41
C LYS A 128 15.98 11.25 0.95
N PHE A 129 14.95 11.65 1.71
CA PHE A 129 13.67 12.06 1.10
C PHE A 129 13.60 13.57 0.79
N LEU A 130 14.69 14.30 1.04
CA LEU A 130 14.84 15.69 0.61
C LEU A 130 15.74 15.73 -0.63
N GLN A 131 15.20 16.34 -1.70
CA GLN A 131 15.78 16.66 -3.01
C GLN A 131 15.54 15.60 -4.09
N GLU A 132 14.38 15.66 -4.74
CA GLU A 132 14.24 15.99 -6.18
C GLU A 132 12.99 16.85 -6.38
#